data_AF-A0A7S2JQQ0-F1
#
_entry.id   AF-A0A7S2JQQ0-F1
#
_cell.length_a   1.000
_cell.length_b   1.000
_cell.length_c   1.000
_cell.angle_alpha   90.00
_cell.angle_beta   90.00
_cell.angle_gamma   90.00
#
_symmetry.space_group_name_H-M   'P 1'
#
loop_
_entity.id
_entity.type
_entity.pdbx_description
1 polymer ?
#
loop_
_entity_poly.entity_id
_entity_poly.type
_entity_poly.pdbx_seq_one_letter_code
_entity_poly.pdbx_strand_id
1 'polypeptide(L)'
;NNCQYGLHGPIEVFSRSAIDTLAQDYAMSPDGRRPKRCVDAYPQAIVGDAQWGEDMFMDICLRTVLQVKPGLDTRLMCEAHCDCPDWYWCHNGTGRVSYHPFKQEDMYRQCVANAIAGSSGS
;
A
#
# COMPACT_ATOMS: atom_id res chain seq x y z
N ASN A 1 4.18 -5.19 0.13
CA ASN A 1 4.30 -3.98 0.98
C ASN A 1 5.54 -3.22 0.60
N ASN A 2 5.45 -1.89 0.56
CA ASN A 2 6.58 -0.95 0.54
C ASN A 2 7.00 -0.55 1.96
N CYS A 3 6.18 -0.87 2.97
CA CYS A 3 6.39 -0.45 4.34
C CYS A 3 6.46 -1.60 5.36
N GLN A 4 7.33 -1.43 6.37
CA GLN A 4 7.45 -2.38 7.48
C GLN A 4 6.22 -2.38 8.41
N TYR A 5 5.43 -1.30 8.38
CA TYR A 5 4.21 -1.17 9.18
C TYR A 5 2.96 -1.79 8.53
N GLY A 6 3.08 -2.33 7.31
CA GLY A 6 1.98 -2.97 6.58
C GLY A 6 1.76 -2.36 5.19
N LEU A 7 0.57 -2.57 4.64
CA LEU A 7 0.08 -1.76 3.53
C LEU A 7 -0.27 -0.37 4.07
N HIS A 8 0.33 0.63 3.45
CA HIS A 8 0.14 2.03 3.77
C HIS A 8 0.48 2.83 2.51
N GLY A 9 -0.43 3.71 2.12
CA GLY A 9 -0.18 4.65 1.03
C GLY A 9 -1.10 4.48 -0.19
N PRO A 10 -0.67 5.01 -1.36
CA PRO A 10 -1.51 5.06 -2.55
C PRO A 10 -1.29 3.89 -3.54
N ILE A 11 -0.44 2.92 -3.23
CA ILE A 11 -0.15 1.78 -4.12
C ILE A 11 0.05 0.50 -3.32
N GLU A 12 -0.84 -0.45 -3.55
CA GLU A 12 -0.79 -1.78 -2.96
C GLU A 12 -0.50 -2.82 -4.04
N VAL A 13 0.54 -3.63 -3.82
CA VAL A 13 0.93 -4.70 -4.75
C VAL A 13 0.65 -6.05 -4.12
N PHE A 14 -0.16 -6.85 -4.81
CA PHE A 14 -0.55 -8.19 -4.39
C PHE A 14 0.00 -9.23 -5.35
N SER A 15 0.48 -10.36 -4.82
CA SER A 15 0.73 -11.52 -5.65
C SER A 15 -0.61 -12.11 -6.13
N ARG A 16 -0.57 -12.83 -7.27
CA ARG A 16 -1.75 -13.56 -7.75
C ARG A 16 -2.33 -14.48 -6.67
N SER A 17 -1.47 -15.20 -5.95
CA SER A 17 -1.89 -16.11 -4.87
C SER A 17 -2.58 -15.39 -3.70
N ALA A 18 -2.21 -14.14 -3.39
CA ALA A 18 -2.87 -13.35 -2.36
C ALA A 18 -4.30 -12.99 -2.80
N ILE A 19 -4.46 -12.57 -4.06
CA ILE A 19 -5.78 -12.28 -4.64
C ILE A 19 -6.64 -13.54 -4.76
N ASP A 20 -6.06 -14.68 -5.15
CA ASP A 20 -6.80 -15.95 -5.21
C ASP A 20 -7.32 -16.36 -3.81
N THR A 21 -6.50 -16.17 -2.78
CA THR A 21 -6.90 -16.41 -1.38
C THR A 21 -8.03 -15.47 -0.95
N LEU A 22 -7.96 -14.19 -1.31
CA LEU A 22 -9.02 -13.23 -1.05
C LEU A 22 -10.31 -13.60 -1.79
N ALA A 23 -10.21 -13.99 -3.05
CA ALA A 23 -11.36 -14.38 -3.88
C ALA A 23 -12.10 -15.60 -3.30
N GLN A 24 -11.36 -16.57 -2.75
CA GLN A 24 -11.96 -17.69 -2.01
C GLN A 24 -12.74 -17.20 -0.79
N ASP A 25 -12.27 -16.15 -0.11
CA ASP A 25 -12.99 -15.56 1.03
C ASP A 25 -14.28 -14.83 0.61
N TYR A 26 -14.25 -14.14 -0.53
CA TYR A 26 -15.44 -13.52 -1.13
C TYR A 26 -16.49 -14.56 -1.54
N ALA A 27 -16.05 -15.70 -2.09
CA ALA A 27 -16.94 -16.77 -2.52
C ALA A 27 -17.76 -17.39 -1.38
N MET A 28 -17.34 -17.19 -0.13
CA MET A 28 -18.09 -17.62 1.05
C MET A 28 -19.16 -16.60 1.48
N SER A 29 -19.16 -15.37 0.94
CA SER A 29 -20.21 -14.40 1.24
C SER A 29 -21.49 -14.74 0.46
N PRO A 30 -22.66 -14.73 1.11
CA PRO A 30 -23.94 -15.01 0.44
C PRO A 30 -24.23 -14.12 -0.77
N ASP A 31 -23.75 -12.87 -0.75
CA ASP A 31 -23.93 -11.88 -1.80
C ASP A 31 -22.69 -11.70 -2.71
N GLY A 32 -21.56 -12.33 -2.37
CA GLY A 32 -20.28 -12.15 -3.05
C GLY A 32 -19.71 -10.73 -3.02
N ARG A 33 -20.20 -9.84 -2.14
CA ARG A 33 -19.81 -8.41 -2.13
C ARG A 33 -18.67 -8.08 -1.16
N ARG A 34 -18.36 -8.99 -0.24
CA ARG A 34 -17.38 -8.76 0.82
C ARG A 34 -16.66 -10.06 1.19
N PRO A 35 -15.40 -9.99 1.66
CA PRO A 35 -14.68 -11.17 2.14
C PRO A 35 -15.29 -11.61 3.47
N LYS A 36 -15.88 -12.81 3.51
CA LYS A 36 -16.68 -13.25 4.65
C LYS A 36 -15.89 -13.27 5.96
N ARG A 37 -14.77 -13.99 6.02
CA ARG A 37 -14.02 -14.14 7.26
C ARG A 37 -13.41 -12.82 7.70
N CYS A 38 -12.96 -12.00 6.75
CA CYS A 38 -12.36 -10.70 7.09
C CYS A 38 -13.38 -9.73 7.68
N VAL A 39 -14.60 -9.67 7.13
CA VAL A 39 -15.67 -8.83 7.70
C VAL A 39 -16.19 -9.39 9.02
N ASP A 40 -16.31 -10.72 9.14
CA ASP A 40 -16.74 -11.35 10.40
C ASP A 40 -15.73 -11.06 11.53
N ALA A 41 -14.43 -11.02 11.23
CA ALA A 41 -13.38 -10.71 12.19
C ALA A 41 -13.28 -9.20 12.53
N TYR A 42 -13.63 -8.33 11.58
CA TYR A 42 -13.52 -6.87 11.72
C TYR A 42 -14.77 -6.15 11.21
N PRO A 43 -15.93 -6.32 11.87
CA PRO A 43 -17.19 -5.71 11.44
C PRO A 43 -17.14 -4.17 11.43
N GLN A 44 -16.29 -3.56 12.28
CA GLN A 44 -16.06 -2.12 12.34
C GLN A 44 -15.56 -1.52 11.02
N ALA A 45 -14.91 -2.33 10.16
CA ALA A 45 -14.46 -1.91 8.84
C ALA A 45 -15.61 -1.55 7.91
N ILE A 46 -16.79 -2.14 8.13
CA ILE A 46 -17.96 -2.00 7.26
C ILE A 46 -18.97 -1.00 7.84
N VAL A 47 -19.11 -0.95 9.16
CA VAL A 47 -20.04 0.02 9.80
C VAL A 47 -19.48 1.43 9.88
N GLY A 48 -18.21 1.64 9.50
CA GLY A 48 -17.58 2.96 9.41
C GLY A 48 -16.95 3.46 10.71
N ASP A 49 -16.86 2.61 11.73
CA ASP A 49 -16.26 2.93 13.04
C ASP A 49 -14.76 2.59 13.09
N ALA A 50 -14.21 1.98 12.03
CA ALA A 50 -12.78 1.75 11.93
C ALA A 50 -12.01 3.07 11.82
N GLN A 51 -10.97 3.23 12.64
CA GLN A 51 -10.03 4.35 12.57
C GLN A 51 -8.97 4.17 11.47
N TRP A 52 -9.23 3.30 10.50
CA TRP A 52 -8.31 2.87 9.46
C TRP A 52 -9.03 2.61 8.15
N GLY A 53 -8.32 2.77 7.04
CA GLY A 53 -8.86 2.73 5.68
C GLY A 53 -8.81 1.36 5.01
N GLU A 54 -9.03 1.37 3.70
CA GLU A 54 -9.01 0.18 2.84
C GLU A 54 -7.65 -0.53 2.83
N ASP A 55 -6.54 0.20 2.76
CA ASP A 55 -5.18 -0.34 2.76
C ASP A 55 -4.90 -1.19 4.00
N MET A 56 -5.24 -0.65 5.16
CA MET A 56 -5.12 -1.33 6.45
C MET A 56 -6.12 -2.48 6.58
N PHE A 57 -7.35 -2.32 6.07
CA PHE A 57 -8.29 -3.43 5.99
C PHE A 57 -7.68 -4.61 5.22
N MET A 58 -7.08 -4.32 4.07
CA MET A 58 -6.45 -5.31 3.22
C MET A 58 -5.24 -5.97 3.89
N ASP A 59 -4.38 -5.20 4.57
CA ASP A 59 -3.25 -5.76 5.34
C ASP A 59 -3.75 -6.69 6.44
N ILE A 60 -4.69 -6.23 7.27
CA ILE A 60 -5.23 -7.00 8.39
C ILE A 60 -5.93 -8.26 7.88
N CYS A 61 -6.78 -8.14 6.87
CA CYS A 61 -7.49 -9.25 6.26
C CYS A 61 -6.50 -10.30 5.74
N LEU A 62 -5.58 -9.90 4.86
CA LEU A 62 -4.67 -10.84 4.22
C LEU A 62 -3.68 -11.44 5.23
N ARG A 63 -3.06 -10.62 6.07
CA ARG A 63 -2.00 -11.05 7.00
C ARG A 63 -2.55 -11.78 8.21
N THR A 64 -3.59 -11.26 8.84
CA THR A 64 -4.08 -11.75 10.15
C THR A 64 -5.21 -12.74 10.00
N VAL A 65 -6.16 -12.52 9.10
CA VAL A 65 -7.32 -13.42 8.93
C VAL A 65 -7.00 -14.56 7.96
N LEU A 66 -6.44 -14.23 6.80
CA LEU A 66 -6.17 -15.18 5.72
C LEU A 66 -4.74 -15.75 5.76
N GLN A 67 -3.90 -15.26 6.67
CA GLN A 67 -2.53 -15.77 6.92
C GLN A 67 -1.62 -15.76 5.68
N VAL A 68 -1.86 -14.83 4.76
CA VAL A 68 -1.00 -14.54 3.60
C VAL A 68 0.29 -13.90 4.10
N LYS A 69 1.43 -14.42 3.67
CA LYS A 69 2.74 -13.90 4.05
C LYS A 69 3.04 -12.60 3.30
N PRO A 70 3.36 -11.49 3.99
CA PRO A 70 3.71 -10.24 3.33
C PRO A 70 5.12 -10.32 2.73
N GLY A 71 5.29 -9.73 1.54
CA GLY A 71 6.60 -9.44 0.95
C GLY A 71 6.92 -7.95 1.07
N LEU A 72 8.14 -7.60 1.47
CA LEU A 72 8.62 -6.22 1.54
C LEU A 72 9.50 -5.91 0.33
N ASP A 73 9.12 -4.89 -0.45
CA ASP A 73 9.95 -4.31 -1.51
C ASP A 73 10.01 -2.79 -1.32
N THR A 74 11.10 -2.32 -0.72
CA THR A 74 11.32 -0.88 -0.44
C THR A 74 11.50 -0.06 -1.70
N ARG A 75 11.70 -0.68 -2.88
CA ARG A 75 11.83 0.04 -4.15
C ARG A 75 10.49 0.54 -4.68
N LEU A 76 9.38 -0.07 -4.24
CA LEU A 76 8.04 0.26 -4.73
C LEU A 76 7.65 1.71 -4.42
N MET A 77 7.95 2.19 -3.22
CA MET A 77 7.60 3.54 -2.82
C MET A 77 8.52 4.07 -1.72
N CYS A 78 8.87 5.35 -1.79
CA CYS A 78 9.47 6.10 -0.70
C CYS A 78 8.39 6.97 -0.05
N GLU A 79 8.04 6.67 1.20
CA GLU A 79 6.89 7.26 1.87
C GLU A 79 7.28 7.97 3.18
N ALA A 80 6.68 9.14 3.44
CA ALA A 80 6.86 9.89 4.67
C ALA A 80 6.49 9.12 5.95
N HIS A 81 5.45 8.30 5.89
CA HIS A 81 5.01 7.45 7.01
C HIS A 81 5.74 6.11 7.07
N CYS A 82 6.76 5.92 6.23
CA CYS A 82 7.54 4.70 6.18
C CYS A 82 9.06 4.94 6.21
N ASP A 83 9.50 5.81 7.12
CA ASP A 83 10.92 6.06 7.43
C ASP A 83 11.79 6.38 6.20
N CYS A 84 11.21 6.96 5.15
CA CYS A 84 11.93 7.29 3.92
C CYS A 84 12.16 8.79 3.82
N PRO A 85 13.26 9.36 4.35
CA PRO A 85 13.47 10.82 4.39
C PRO A 85 13.58 11.47 3.00
N ASP A 86 13.85 10.67 1.97
CA ASP A 86 13.94 11.11 0.57
C ASP A 86 12.57 11.21 -0.12
N TRP A 87 11.46 10.94 0.58
CA TRP A 87 10.11 10.90 0.00
C TRP A 87 9.76 12.18 -0.74
N TYR A 88 10.28 13.31 -0.24
CA TYR A 88 10.02 14.63 -0.78
C TYR A 88 10.99 15.01 -1.92
N TRP A 89 12.25 14.59 -1.80
CA TRP A 89 13.32 15.10 -2.65
C TRP A 89 13.54 14.29 -3.91
N CYS A 90 13.18 13.00 -3.89
CA CYS A 90 13.27 12.14 -5.06
C CYS A 90 14.70 11.98 -5.62
N HIS A 91 15.70 11.95 -4.74
CA HIS A 91 17.11 11.82 -5.12
C HIS A 91 17.59 10.38 -5.32
N ASN A 92 16.82 9.37 -4.90
CA ASN A 92 17.21 7.95 -4.94
C ASN A 92 17.38 7.31 -6.34
N GLY A 93 17.57 8.11 -7.40
CA GLY A 93 17.77 7.66 -8.77
C GLY A 93 16.58 6.89 -9.35
N THR A 94 16.84 5.99 -10.30
CA THR A 94 15.81 5.16 -10.97
C THR A 94 15.37 3.93 -10.18
N GLY A 95 15.95 3.72 -8.98
CA GLY A 95 15.66 2.55 -8.15
C GLY A 95 14.32 2.60 -7.41
N ARG A 96 13.59 3.72 -7.49
CA ARG A 96 12.29 3.91 -6.84
C ARG A 96 11.19 4.08 -7.87
N VAL A 97 10.05 3.42 -7.63
CA VAL A 97 8.88 3.47 -8.53
C VAL A 97 8.00 4.68 -8.21
N SER A 98 7.87 5.07 -6.93
CA SER A 98 7.00 6.18 -6.53
C SER A 98 7.45 6.86 -5.23
N TYR A 99 6.90 8.06 -5.00
CA TYR A 99 7.19 8.94 -3.87
C TYR A 99 5.89 9.53 -3.31
N HIS A 100 5.73 9.55 -1.98
CA HIS A 100 4.48 9.95 -1.32
C HIS A 100 4.73 10.57 0.07
N PRO A 101 3.93 11.56 0.53
CA PRO A 101 2.80 12.24 -0.12
C PRO A 101 3.14 13.63 -0.69
N PHE A 102 2.63 13.97 -1.86
CA PHE A 102 2.63 15.36 -2.33
C PHE A 102 1.26 16.00 -2.11
N LYS A 103 1.18 16.89 -1.10
CA LYS A 103 -0.04 17.66 -0.79
C LYS A 103 -0.03 19.08 -1.38
N GLN A 104 1.11 19.48 -1.96
CA GLN A 104 1.30 20.78 -2.58
C GLN A 104 1.98 20.60 -3.94
N GLU A 105 1.62 21.46 -4.89
CA GLU A 105 2.05 21.34 -6.28
C GLU A 105 3.54 21.67 -6.46
N ASP A 106 4.05 22.66 -5.76
CA ASP A 106 5.46 23.04 -5.73
C ASP A 106 6.34 21.88 -5.26
N MET A 107 5.89 21.18 -4.21
CA MET A 107 6.58 20.03 -3.64
C MET A 107 6.69 18.90 -4.67
N TYR A 108 5.61 18.62 -5.39
CA TYR A 108 5.61 17.65 -6.49
C TYR A 108 6.55 18.08 -7.64
N ARG A 109 6.49 19.34 -8.05
CA ARG A 109 7.34 19.88 -9.13
C ARG A 109 8.83 19.78 -8.80
N GLN A 110 9.21 20.04 -7.55
CA GLN A 110 10.59 19.91 -7.09
C GLN A 110 11.08 18.46 -7.17
N CYS A 111 10.29 17.50 -6.68
CA CYS A 111 10.59 16.08 -6.77
C CYS A 111 10.81 15.65 -8.24
N VAL A 112 9.90 16.03 -9.14
CA VAL A 112 10.00 15.69 -10.56
C VAL A 112 11.27 16.27 -11.19
N ALA A 113 11.61 17.53 -10.88
CA ALA A 113 12.83 18.15 -11.38
C ALA A 113 14.09 17.39 -10.93
N ASN A 114 14.14 16.98 -9.66
CA ASN A 114 15.24 16.21 -9.09
C ASN A 114 15.37 14.81 -9.73
N ALA A 115 14.25 14.11 -9.90
CA ALA A 115 14.21 12.79 -10.52
C ALA A 115 14.69 12.83 -11.98
N ILE A 116 14.24 13.83 -12.76
CA ILE A 116 14.68 14.03 -14.14
C ILE A 116 16.18 14.33 -14.18
N ALA A 117 16.67 15.26 -13.38
CA ALA A 117 18.09 15.61 -13.35
C ALA A 117 18.99 14.42 -12.97
N GLY A 118 18.56 13.58 -12.03
CA GLY A 118 19.28 12.38 -11.61
C GLY A 118 19.31 11.27 -12.68
N SER A 119 18.31 11.22 -13.57
CA SER A 119 18.25 10.22 -14.65
C SER A 119 19.21 10.48 -15.82
N SER A 120 19.62 11.74 -16.00
CA SER A 120 20.52 12.18 -17.08
C SER A 120 22.01 11.89 -16.86
N GLY A 121 22.38 11.28 -15.73
CA GLY A 121 23.78 11.01 -15.35
C GLY A 121 24.19 9.53 -15.28
N SER A 122 23.39 8.61 -15.82
CA SER A 122 23.66 7.15 -15.84
C SER A 122 23.99 6.64 -17.23
#